data_AF-A0A8S8YVT4-F1
#
_entry.id   AF-A0A8S8YVT4-F1
#
_cell.length_a   1.000
_cell.length_b   1.000
_cell.length_c   1.000
_cell.angle_alpha   90.00
_cell.angle_beta   90.00
_cell.angle_gamma   90.00
#
_symmetry.space_group_name_H-M   'P 1'
#
loop_
_entity.id
_entity.type
_entity.pdbx_description
1 polymer ?
#
loop_
_entity_poly.entity_id
_entity_poly.type
_entity_poly.pdbx_seq_one_letter_code
_entity_poly.pdbx_strand_id
1 'polypeptide(L)' 'MIVRSGILSNMDKLDTEILNEIQWTFPLVAKPFDEIAKKFEISPDEVKTKLIQLKRKGF' A
#
# COMPACT_ATOMS: atom_id res chain seq x y z
N MET A 1 1.45 -15.11 -2.06
CA MET A 1 0.32 -16.03 -1.87
C MET A 1 -0.98 -15.24 -1.95
N ILE A 2 -1.63 -15.31 -3.12
CA ILE A 2 -3.06 -15.13 -3.41
C ILE A 2 -3.74 -13.84 -2.94
N VAL A 3 -3.51 -12.73 -3.66
CA VAL A 3 -4.65 -11.87 -4.03
C VAL A 3 -5.18 -12.44 -5.34
N ARG A 4 -6.39 -13.00 -5.31
CA ARG A 4 -6.96 -13.71 -6.46
C ARG A 4 -7.08 -12.74 -7.65
N SER A 5 -6.53 -13.16 -8.79
CA SER A 5 -6.42 -12.44 -10.07
C SER A 5 -7.69 -11.70 -10.55
N GLY A 6 -8.87 -12.06 -10.04
CA GLY A 6 -10.15 -11.41 -10.38
C GLY A 6 -10.47 -10.08 -9.68
N ILE A 7 -9.76 -9.68 -8.61
CA ILE A 7 -10.05 -8.41 -7.88
C ILE A 7 -9.19 -7.23 -8.40
N LEU A 8 -8.13 -7.50 -9.17
CA LEU A 8 -7.16 -6.51 -9.67
C LEU A 8 -7.69 -5.59 -10.78
N SER A 9 -8.89 -5.82 -11.32
CA SER A 9 -9.41 -5.07 -12.47
C SER A 9 -9.64 -3.57 -12.22
N ASN A 10 -9.56 -3.11 -10.95
CA ASN A 10 -9.74 -1.71 -10.53
C ASN A 10 -8.67 -1.18 -9.55
N MET A 11 -7.52 -1.86 -9.41
CA MET A 11 -6.40 -1.36 -8.60
C MET A 11 -5.32 -0.76 -9.47
N ASP A 12 -4.87 0.44 -9.10
CA ASP A 12 -3.68 1.04 -9.71
C ASP A 12 -2.44 0.19 -9.35
N LYS A 13 -1.43 0.22 -10.22
CA LYS A 13 -0.19 -0.53 -10.05
C LYS A 13 0.49 -0.14 -8.72
N LEU A 14 0.52 1.15 -8.41
CA LEU A 14 1.11 1.66 -7.17
C LEU A 14 0.35 1.18 -5.92
N ASP A 15 -0.98 1.08 -5.99
CA ASP A 15 -1.78 0.56 -4.87
C ASP A 15 -1.41 -0.91 -4.58
N THR A 16 -1.18 -1.71 -5.63
CA THR A 16 -0.78 -3.11 -5.52
C THR A 16 0.62 -3.25 -4.94
N GLU A 17 1.56 -2.40 -5.35
CA GLU A 17 2.94 -2.42 -4.86
C GLU A 17 3.02 -2.02 -3.38
N ILE A 18 2.29 -0.97 -2.96
CA ILE A 18 2.20 -0.55 -1.55
C ILE A 18 1.58 -1.66 -0.69
N LEU A 19 0.49 -2.29 -1.17
CA LEU A 19 -0.17 -3.38 -0.45
C LEU A 19 0.77 -4.57 -0.27
N ASN A 20 1.45 -4.98 -1.34
CA ASN A 20 2.43 -6.07 -1.28
C ASN A 20 3.54 -5.75 -0.28
N GLU A 21 4.11 -4.54 -0.30
CA GLU A 21 5.19 -4.14 0.60
C GLU A 21 4.80 -4.33 2.07
N ILE A 22 3.65 -3.78 2.45
CA ILE A 22 3.19 -3.77 3.85
C ILE A 22 2.79 -5.15 4.34
N GLN A 23 2.25 -6.00 3.46
CA GLN A 23 1.93 -7.39 3.81
C GLN A 23 3.17 -8.21 4.17
N TRP A 24 4.33 -7.90 3.58
CA TRP A 24 5.60 -8.55 3.91
C TRP A 24 6.34 -7.87 5.05
N THR A 25 6.44 -6.54 5.01
CA THR A 25 7.21 -5.75 5.96
C THR A 25 6.50 -4.43 6.26
N PHE A 26 6.02 -4.29 7.49
CA PHE A 26 5.61 -2.98 8.00
C PHE A 26 6.78 -2.38 8.80
N PRO A 27 7.32 -1.20 8.43
CA PRO A 27 8.43 -0.59 9.16
C PRO A 27 8.08 -0.32 10.62
N LEU A 28 8.88 -0.83 11.55
CA LEU A 28 8.71 -0.61 12.99
C LEU A 28 9.61 0.54 13.46
N VAL A 29 9.34 1.75 12.93
CA VAL A 29 10.07 2.99 13.24
C VAL A 29 9.09 4.09 13.65
N ALA A 30 9.61 5.23 14.13
CA ALA A 30 8.77 6.35 14.59
C ALA A 30 7.86 6.94 13.51
N LYS A 31 8.28 6.89 12.23
CA LYS A 31 7.54 7.41 11.09
C LYS A 31 7.43 6.37 9.96
N PRO A 32 6.60 5.34 10.12
CA PRO A 32 6.59 4.20 9.19
C PRO A 32 6.12 4.58 7.79
N PHE A 33 5.15 5.50 7.70
CA PHE A 33 4.65 5.98 6.41
C PHE A 33 5.67 6.85 5.66
N ASP A 34 6.59 7.53 6.37
CA ASP A 34 7.67 8.30 5.74
C ASP A 34 8.67 7.35 5.07
N GLU A 35 8.98 6.21 5.69
CA GLU A 35 9.88 5.21 5.09
C GLU A 35 9.24 4.53 3.87
N ILE A 36 7.95 4.21 3.93
CA ILE A 36 7.21 3.66 2.78
C ILE A 36 7.15 4.70 1.65
N ALA A 37 6.85 5.95 1.99
CA ALA A 37 6.77 7.06 1.03
C ALA A 37 8.08 7.28 0.27
N LYS A 38 9.22 7.22 0.95
CA LYS A 38 10.56 7.29 0.32
C LYS A 38 10.77 6.19 -0.71
N LYS A 39 10.34 4.95 -0.42
CA LYS A 39 10.50 3.80 -1.32
C LYS A 39 9.74 3.97 -2.63
N PHE A 40 8.57 4.60 -2.58
CA PHE A 40 7.67 4.77 -3.72
C PHE A 40 7.68 6.19 -4.31
N GLU A 41 8.58 7.05 -3.84
CA GLU A 41 8.72 8.46 -4.29
C GLU A 41 7.41 9.27 -4.24
N ILE A 42 6.59 9.02 -3.21
CA ILE A 42 5.32 9.73 -2.97
C ILE A 42 5.33 10.42 -1.61
N SER A 43 4.26 11.13 -1.27
CA SER A 43 4.11 11.72 0.07
C SER A 43 3.60 10.70 1.10
N PRO A 44 3.92 10.87 2.40
CA PRO A 44 3.35 10.02 3.46
C PRO A 44 1.81 10.06 3.52
N ASP A 45 1.20 11.20 3.18
CA ASP A 45 -0.26 11.33 3.17
C ASP A 45 -0.89 10.64 1.97
N GLU A 46 -0.18 10.54 0.85
CA GLU A 46 -0.62 9.72 -0.28
C GLU A 46 -0.59 8.23 0.06
N VAL A 47 0.46 7.74 0.75
CA VAL A 47 0.51 6.36 1.26
C VAL A 47 -0.71 6.06 2.14
N LYS A 48 -0.99 6.92 3.13
CA LYS A 48 -2.15 6.75 4.02
C LYS A 48 -3.47 6.77 3.25
N THR A 49 -3.62 7.71 2.31
CA THR A 49 -4.83 7.85 1.50
C THR A 49 -5.09 6.57 0.71
N LYS A 50 -4.07 6.04 0.02
CA LYS A 50 -4.17 4.80 -0.75
C LYS A 50 -4.52 3.60 0.15
N LEU A 51 -3.89 3.48 1.32
CA LEU A 51 -4.21 2.41 2.28
C LEU A 51 -5.63 2.49 2.83
N ILE A 52 -6.13 3.70 3.10
CA ILE A 52 -7.52 3.91 3.53
C ILE A 52 -8.48 3.46 2.41
N GLN A 53 -8.18 3.77 1.14
CA GLN A 53 -9.00 3.32 0.02
C GLN A 53 -8.97 1.80 -0.16
N LEU A 54 -7.79 1.18 -0.01
CA LEU A 54 -7.64 -0.27 -0.07
C LEU A 54 -8.44 -0.98 1.04
N LYS A 55 -8.33 -0.50 2.28
CA LYS A 55 -9.13 -1.00 3.41
C LYS A 55 -10.63 -0.89 3.14
N ARG A 56 -11.10 0.21 2.55
CA ARG A 56 -12.53 0.40 2.19
C ARG A 56 -13.00 -0.55 1.09
N LYS A 57 -12.10 -0.94 0.18
CA LYS A 57 -12.37 -1.93 -0.87
C LYS A 57 -12.27 -3.39 -0.37
N GLY A 58 -11.84 -3.60 0.89
CA GLY A 58 -11.75 -4.93 1.52
C GLY A 58 -10.43 -5.66 1.28
N PHE A 59 -9.37 -4.92 0.95
CA PHE A 59 -8.00 -5.44 0.88
C PHE A 59 -7.25 -5.25 2.20
#